data_AF-A0A661YUZ9-F1
#
_entry.id   AF-A0A661YUZ9-F1
#
_cell.length_a   1.000
_cell.length_b   1.000
_cell.length_c   1.000
_cell.angle_alpha   90.00
_cell.angle_beta   90.00
_cell.angle_gamma   90.00
#
_symmetry.space_group_name_H-M   'P 1'
#
loop_
_entity.id
_entity.type
_entity.pdbx_description
1 polymer ?
#
loop_
_entity_poly.entity_id
_entity_poly.type
_entity_poly.pdbx_seq_one_letter_code
_entity_poly.pdbx_strand_id
1 'polypeptide(L)' 'MLVNGKEYRTVWMEGGTVFMIDQNELPFSFRIIQAHQYQDTCQAIRIMTVRGAGAIGAASGFAMAQAFLQAPKK' A
#
# COMPACT_ATOMS: atom_id res chain seq x y z
N MET A 1 -12.32 2.32 -5.65
CA MET A 1 -13.27 2.43 -4.53
C MET A 1 -13.83 3.84 -4.52
N LEU A 2 -15.15 4.01 -4.43
CA LEU A 2 -15.79 5.32 -4.34
C LEU A 2 -15.97 5.69 -2.87
N VAL A 3 -15.35 6.79 -2.43
CA VAL A 3 -15.43 7.28 -1.05
C VAL A 3 -15.77 8.77 -1.11
N ASN A 4 -16.92 9.16 -0.55
CA ASN A 4 -17.43 10.54 -0.56
C ASN A 4 -17.40 11.20 -1.95
N GLY A 5 -17.80 10.46 -2.99
CA GLY A 5 -17.83 10.96 -4.38
C GLY A 5 -16.48 10.99 -5.10
N LYS A 6 -15.39 10.54 -4.46
CA LYS A 6 -14.06 10.46 -5.07
C LYS A 6 -13.62 9.03 -5.30
N GLU A 7 -13.03 8.76 -6.46
CA GLU A 7 -12.40 7.47 -6.76
C GLU A 7 -11.02 7.35 -6.11
N TYR A 8 -10.80 6.23 -5.44
CA TYR A 8 -9.53 5.85 -4.85
C TYR A 8 -9.08 4.48 -5.36
N ARG A 9 -7.78 4.35 -5.58
CA ARG A 9 -7.12 3.04 -5.69
C ARG A 9 -6.89 2.49 -4.29
N THR A 10 -7.03 1.18 -4.12
CA THR A 10 -6.77 0.52 -2.83
C THR A 10 -5.30 0.62 -2.43
N VAL A 11 -4.41 0.54 -3.42
CA VAL A 11 -2.96 0.69 -3.27
C VAL A 11 -2.40 1.44 -4.48
N TRP A 12 -1.46 2.35 -4.26
CA TRP A 12 -0.73 3.07 -5.30
C TRP A 12 0.67 3.46 -4.80
N MET A 13 1.52 3.99 -5.67
CA MET A 13 2.90 4.36 -5.34
C MET A 13 3.23 5.73 -5.94
N GLU A 14 3.86 6.59 -5.15
CA GLU A 14 4.35 7.92 -5.56
C GLU A 14 5.75 8.15 -4.98
N GLY A 15 6.71 8.52 -5.83
CA GLY A 15 8.06 8.92 -5.39
C GLY A 15 8.85 7.89 -4.58
N GLY A 16 8.50 6.60 -4.65
CA GLY A 16 9.12 5.54 -3.82
C GLY A 16 8.31 5.14 -2.59
N THR A 17 7.26 5.89 -2.23
CA THR A 17 6.37 5.58 -1.11
C THR A 17 5.12 4.88 -1.63
N VAL A 18 4.73 3.79 -0.97
CA VAL A 18 3.50 3.06 -1.26
C VAL A 18 2.41 3.56 -0.33
N PHE A 19 1.25 3.87 -0.90
CA PHE A 19 0.09 4.35 -0.19
C PHE A 19 -1.01 3.29 -0.25
N MET A 20 -1.73 3.12 0.85
CA MET A 20 -2.82 2.14 0.95
C MET A 20 -3.97 2.72 1.75
N ILE A 21 -5.18 2.31 1.40
CA ILE A 21 -6.34 2.49 2.28
C ILE A 21 -6.20 1.48 3.42
N ASP A 22 -6.30 1.95 4.67
CA ASP A 22 -6.34 1.06 5.83
C ASP A 22 -7.70 0.38 5.93
N GLN A 23 -7.76 -0.88 5.48
CA GLN A 23 -9.00 -1.63 5.47
C GLN A 23 -9.43 -2.11 6.86
N ASN A 24 -8.55 -2.08 7.85
CA ASN A 24 -8.89 -2.48 9.23
C ASN A 24 -9.75 -1.43 9.93
N GLU A 25 -9.63 -0.18 9.51
CA GLU A 25 -10.38 0.97 10.03
C GLU A 25 -11.79 1.11 9.43
N LEU A 26 -12.03 0.46 8.29
CA LEU A 26 -13.34 0.46 7.65
C LEU A 26 -14.34 -0.41 8.43
N PRO A 27 -15.64 -0.02 8.48
CA PRO A 27 -16.26 1.13 7.81
C PRO A 27 -16.22 2.44 8.63
N PHE A 28 -15.62 2.44 9.82
CA PHE A 28 -15.77 3.53 10.79
C PHE A 28 -14.88 4.73 10.49
N SER A 29 -13.68 4.51 9.95
CA SER A 29 -12.78 5.59 9.56
C SER A 29 -12.10 5.30 8.22
N PHE A 30 -11.88 6.36 7.43
CA PHE A 30 -11.14 6.27 6.16
C PHE A 30 -9.76 6.88 6.36
N ARG A 31 -8.74 6.02 6.41
CA ARG A 31 -7.35 6.42 6.62
C ARG A 31 -6.47 5.92 5.49
N ILE A 32 -5.54 6.77 5.06
CA ILE A 32 -4.47 6.40 4.13
C ILE A 32 -3.19 6.19 4.94
N ILE A 33 -2.56 5.04 4.75
CA ILE A 33 -1.24 4.74 5.32
C ILE A 33 -0.16 4.94 4.28
N GLN A 34 1.04 5.29 4.75
CA GLN A 34 2.24 5.46 3.94
C GLN A 34 3.26 4.40 4.38
N ALA A 35 3.74 3.64 3.40
CA ALA A 35 4.81 2.67 3.56
C ALA A 35 6.03 3.21 2.82
N HIS A 36 7.03 3.67 3.57
CA HIS A 36 8.23 4.27 3.00
C HIS A 36 9.25 3.20 2.60
N GLN A 37 9.25 2.07 3.32
CA GLN A 37 10.14 0.94 3.07
C GLN A 37 9.38 -0.28 2.58
N TYR A 38 10.07 -1.20 1.89
CA TYR A 38 9.41 -2.40 1.37
C TYR A 38 8.91 -3.28 2.52
N GLN A 39 9.58 -3.25 3.67
CA GLN A 39 9.21 -3.95 4.89
C GLN A 39 7.86 -3.43 5.44
N ASP A 40 7.61 -2.12 5.36
CA ASP A 40 6.33 -1.53 5.76
C ASP A 40 5.20 -2.09 4.88
N THR A 41 5.45 -2.18 3.56
CA THR A 41 4.49 -2.76 2.62
C THR A 41 4.24 -4.24 2.88
N CYS A 42 5.29 -5.01 3.13
CA CYS A 42 5.17 -6.42 3.52
C CYS A 42 4.39 -6.58 4.83
N GLN A 43 4.63 -5.71 5.81
CA GLN A 43 3.93 -5.75 7.08
C GLN A 43 2.44 -5.42 6.89
N ALA A 44 2.10 -4.40 6.10
CA ALA A 44 0.73 -4.03 5.80
C ALA A 44 -0.06 -5.17 5.13
N ILE A 45 0.58 -6.00 4.30
CA ILE A 45 -0.02 -7.23 3.76
C ILE A 45 -0.24 -8.26 4.89
N ARG A 46 0.76 -8.49 5.74
CA ARG A 46 0.71 -9.50 6.83
C ARG A 46 -0.39 -9.20 7.85
N ILE A 47 -0.57 -7.93 8.22
CA ILE A 47 -1.61 -7.50 9.18
C ILE A 47 -2.94 -7.14 8.50
N MET A 48 -3.07 -7.46 7.21
CA MET A 48 -4.29 -7.25 6.41
C MET A 48 -4.76 -5.79 6.29
N THR A 49 -3.88 -4.80 6.53
CA THR A 49 -4.16 -3.39 6.21
C THR A 49 -4.53 -3.25 4.73
N VAL A 50 -3.82 -3.96 3.85
CA VAL A 50 -4.24 -4.20 2.47
C VAL A 50 -4.54 -5.69 2.27
N ARG A 51 -5.72 -5.99 1.71
CA ARG A 51 -6.18 -7.37 1.47
C ARG A 51 -6.93 -7.49 0.13
N GLY A 52 -7.20 -8.73 -0.26
CA GLY A 52 -7.81 -9.11 -1.54
C GLY A 52 -6.75 -9.43 -2.59
N ALA A 53 -6.93 -10.50 -3.35
CA ALA A 53 -5.88 -11.08 -4.19
C ALA A 53 -5.21 -10.06 -5.13
N GLY A 54 -6.01 -9.25 -5.84
CA GLY A 54 -5.49 -8.22 -6.74
C GLY A 54 -4.72 -7.10 -6.02
N ALA A 55 -5.21 -6.66 -4.86
CA ALA A 55 -4.55 -5.61 -4.08
C ALA A 55 -3.26 -6.11 -3.42
N ILE A 56 -3.24 -7.35 -2.92
CA ILE A 56 -2.02 -7.99 -2.39
C ILE A 56 -0.98 -8.13 -3.50
N GLY A 57 -1.39 -8.56 -4.70
CA GLY A 57 -0.51 -8.64 -5.86
C GLY A 57 0.12 -7.30 -6.23
N ALA A 58 -0.69 -6.24 -6.32
CA ALA A 58 -0.21 -4.89 -6.61
C ALA A 58 0.73 -4.36 -5.50
N ALA A 59 0.36 -4.51 -4.22
CA ALA A 59 1.19 -4.11 -3.08
C ALA A 59 2.54 -4.84 -3.07
N SER A 60 2.54 -6.15 -3.35
CA SER A 60 3.76 -6.95 -3.45
C SER A 60 4.67 -6.46 -4.59
N GLY A 61 4.08 -6.14 -5.75
CA GLY A 61 4.82 -5.55 -6.88
C GLY A 61 5.45 -4.21 -6.51
N PHE A 62 4.75 -3.34 -5.79
CA PHE A 62 5.33 -2.10 -5.31
C PHE A 62 6.41 -2.31 -4.24
N ALA A 63 6.26 -3.28 -3.34
CA ALA A 63 7.32 -3.62 -2.37
C ALA A 63 8.62 -4.02 -3.09
N MET A 64 8.53 -4.78 -4.18
CA MET A 64 9.70 -5.11 -5.02
C MET A 64 10.34 -3.85 -5.63
N ALA A 65 9.52 -2.91 -6.13
CA ALA A 65 10.03 -1.64 -6.64
C ALA A 65 10.70 -0.79 -5.54
N GLN A 66 10.14 -0.77 -4.33
CA GLN A 66 10.76 -0.11 -3.17
C GLN A 66 12.12 -0.72 -2.82
N ALA A 67 12.21 -2.05 -2.78
CA ALA A 67 13.46 -2.75 -2.51
C ALA A 67 14.54 -2.43 -3.55
N PHE A 68 14.17 -2.36 -4.83
CA PHE A 68 15.09 -1.93 -5.89
C PHE A 68 15.58 -0.49 -5.69
N LEU A 69 14.68 0.45 -5.37
CA LEU A 69 15.03 1.86 -5.15
C LEU A 69 15.91 2.07 -3.91
N GLN A 70 15.79 1.21 -2.89
CA GLN A 70 16.59 1.24 -1.66
C GLN A 70 17.93 0.53 -1.79
N ALA A 71 18.13 -0.28 -2.84
CA ALA A 71 19.38 -0.99 -3.03
C ALA A 71 20.54 0.01 -3.17
N PRO A 72 21.70 -0.26 -2.53
CA PRO A 72 22.87 0.59 -2.66
C PRO A 72 23.30 0.69 -4.13
N LYS A 73 23.66 1.90 -4.56
CA LYS A 73 24.24 2.10 -5.89
C LYS A 73 25.59 1.38 -5.95
N LYS A 74 25.82 0.67 -7.05
CA LYS A 74 27.12 0.05 -7.34
C LYS A 74 28.19 1.11 -7.59
#